data_AF-A0A5C7M5M0-F1
#
_entry.id   AF-A0A5C7M5M0-F1
#
_cell.length_a   1.000
_cell.length_b   1.000
_cell.length_c   1.000
_cell.angle_alpha   90.00
_cell.angle_beta   90.00
_cell.angle_gamma   90.00
#
_symmetry.space_group_name_H-M   'P 1'
#
loop_
_entity.id
_entity.type
_entity.pdbx_description
1 polymer ?
#
loop_
_entity_poly.entity_id
_entity_poly.type
_entity_poly.pdbx_seq_one_letter_code
_entity_poly.pdbx_strand_id
1 'polypeptide(L)'
;MGLFSDQLSKAFSSKKLGDVYRGGDALWATDFAPSGIAAVDCSLGGGFARGRIHELYGNFSSGKTLVLYATLANNQRLGGESVLFESEGAYSPDFFRNMGGDPDKLTLIPADKVEDVFDGMLAVCKEQEKMIAEAMKTKGATPMPRLTVIGWDSIAATGTKHLFDTGMDKRDMSKSGAMSQGTQLVTTAIKECNVCVIGVNQVREAIGSKDSATHTPGGNAWGFHSSSRVELMYDGGSRTSLIHDPPAKGQKPEDFKGREEIGRWIKGYVVKNKCASPFAKFKLPIYTYPGRPHPEFDRETKLGIDIDEMLLTFYLEGRFYLPDGGRVVHVPSAGWYALHPALDPDQQKFRQSKWPEMLDLLPALRTLPYDIKQSSATTSPGVPEGVPAATV
;
A
#
# COMPACT_ATOMS: atom_id res chain seq x y z
N MET A 1 -25.83 14.21 29.65
CA MET A 1 -25.60 14.97 28.39
C MET A 1 -26.19 16.37 28.55
N GLY A 2 -25.67 17.40 27.88
CA GLY A 2 -26.20 18.77 28.02
C GLY A 2 -27.59 18.95 27.39
N LEU A 3 -28.39 19.88 27.92
CA LEU A 3 -29.81 20.12 27.56
C LEU A 3 -30.09 20.18 26.04
N PHE A 4 -29.20 20.81 25.28
CA PHE A 4 -29.32 20.94 23.82
C PHE A 4 -29.17 19.61 23.08
N SER A 5 -28.30 18.71 23.56
CA SER A 5 -28.10 17.37 23.00
C SER A 5 -29.31 16.48 23.18
N ASP A 6 -30.00 16.63 24.30
CA ASP A 6 -31.19 15.83 24.62
C ASP A 6 -32.39 16.32 23.80
N GLN A 7 -32.49 17.63 23.56
CA GLN A 7 -33.46 18.21 22.63
C GLN A 7 -33.21 17.77 21.20
N LEU A 8 -31.95 17.75 20.75
CA LEU A 8 -31.58 17.22 19.44
C LEU A 8 -31.92 15.73 19.32
N SER A 9 -31.55 14.91 20.32
CA SER A 9 -31.85 13.47 20.31
C SER A 9 -33.35 13.21 20.20
N LYS A 10 -34.17 13.96 20.96
CA LYS A 10 -35.63 13.90 20.86
C LYS A 10 -36.17 14.33 19.50
N ALA A 11 -35.64 15.40 18.93
CA ALA A 11 -36.05 15.91 17.62
C ALA A 11 -35.67 14.97 16.46
N PHE A 12 -34.51 14.31 16.55
CA PHE A 12 -34.06 13.33 15.54
C PHE A 12 -34.85 12.03 15.65
N SER A 13 -35.08 11.54 16.87
CA SER A 13 -35.90 10.36 17.13
C SER A 13 -37.34 10.54 16.63
N SER A 14 -37.96 11.70 16.91
CA SER A 14 -39.33 11.99 16.49
C SER A 14 -39.48 12.07 14.96
N LYS A 15 -38.41 12.45 14.26
CA LYS A 15 -38.36 12.49 12.78
C LYS A 15 -37.81 11.20 12.15
N LYS A 16 -37.45 10.18 12.94
CA LYS A 16 -36.78 8.96 12.47
C LYS A 16 -35.50 9.23 11.66
N LEU A 17 -34.74 10.27 12.04
CA LEU A 17 -33.52 10.70 11.33
C LEU A 17 -32.24 9.99 11.81
N GLY A 18 -32.36 9.01 12.71
CA GLY A 18 -31.25 8.26 13.29
C GLY A 18 -30.82 8.75 14.67
N ASP A 19 -29.86 8.04 15.24
CA ASP A 19 -29.33 8.31 16.58
C ASP A 19 -28.32 9.47 16.57
N VAL A 20 -28.24 10.18 17.71
CA VAL A 20 -27.30 11.29 17.91
C VAL A 20 -26.13 10.82 18.76
N TYR A 21 -24.91 10.93 18.21
CA TYR A 21 -23.67 10.50 18.84
C TYR A 21 -22.79 11.69 19.24
N ARG A 22 -21.86 11.47 20.17
CA ARG A 22 -20.77 12.40 20.45
C ARG A 22 -19.56 12.03 19.60
N GLY A 23 -18.82 13.05 19.14
CA GLY A 23 -17.63 12.83 18.30
C GLY A 23 -16.49 12.07 18.99
N GLY A 24 -16.52 11.96 20.33
CA GLY A 24 -15.58 11.15 21.10
C GLY A 24 -16.06 9.73 21.41
N ASP A 25 -17.25 9.33 20.92
CA ASP A 25 -17.73 7.96 21.15
C ASP A 25 -16.81 6.96 20.44
N ALA A 26 -16.56 5.82 21.08
CA ALA A 26 -15.67 4.78 20.57
C ALA A 26 -16.08 4.26 19.18
N LEU A 27 -17.36 4.38 18.81
CA LEU A 27 -17.88 4.09 17.47
C LEU A 27 -17.17 4.88 16.35
N TRP A 28 -16.63 6.07 16.69
CA TRP A 28 -15.93 6.95 15.76
C TRP A 28 -14.40 6.84 15.83
N ALA A 29 -13.87 5.98 16.71
CA ALA A 29 -12.44 5.69 16.73
C ALA A 29 -12.02 5.11 15.37
N THR A 30 -10.91 5.63 14.83
CA THR A 30 -10.38 5.16 13.55
C THR A 30 -9.46 3.98 13.81
N ASP A 31 -9.84 2.82 13.27
CA ASP A 31 -9.00 1.65 13.19
C ASP A 31 -8.25 1.62 11.84
N PHE A 32 -7.08 0.99 11.80
CA PHE A 32 -6.20 0.97 10.64
C PHE A 32 -5.84 -0.46 10.23
N ALA A 33 -5.73 -0.67 8.92
CA ALA A 33 -5.10 -1.82 8.30
C ALA A 33 -3.65 -1.43 7.97
N PRO A 34 -2.67 -1.78 8.84
CA PRO A 34 -1.26 -1.49 8.57
C PRO A 34 -0.81 -2.23 7.30
N SER A 35 -0.10 -1.51 6.45
CA SER A 35 0.49 -2.06 5.22
C SER A 35 1.64 -3.02 5.50
N GLY A 36 2.23 -2.97 6.70
CA GLY A 36 3.46 -3.69 6.99
C GLY A 36 4.68 -3.01 6.39
N ILE A 37 4.56 -1.74 5.97
CA ILE A 37 5.65 -0.90 5.49
C ILE A 37 5.63 0.36 6.33
N ALA A 38 6.56 0.48 7.29
CA ALA A 38 6.54 1.57 8.27
C ALA A 38 6.48 2.96 7.61
N ALA A 39 7.15 3.15 6.48
CA ALA A 39 7.11 4.40 5.75
C ALA A 39 5.72 4.79 5.25
N VAL A 40 4.96 3.82 4.77
CA VAL A 40 3.58 4.00 4.33
C VAL A 40 2.68 4.22 5.55
N ASP A 41 2.81 3.38 6.57
CA ASP A 41 1.96 3.39 7.76
C ASP A 41 2.11 4.71 8.54
N CYS A 42 3.33 5.16 8.80
CA CYS A 42 3.59 6.46 9.42
C CYS A 42 3.04 7.62 8.59
N SER A 43 3.16 7.55 7.26
CA SER A 43 2.65 8.60 6.36
C SER A 43 1.12 8.65 6.31
N LEU A 44 0.45 7.54 6.62
CA LEU A 44 -1.01 7.45 6.66
C LEU A 44 -1.61 7.62 8.06
N GLY A 45 -0.77 7.68 9.11
CA GLY A 45 -1.20 7.82 10.51
C GLY A 45 -1.46 6.50 11.24
N GLY A 46 -0.98 5.38 10.69
CA GLY A 46 -1.16 4.03 11.24
C GLY A 46 -1.44 2.94 10.19
N GLY A 47 -1.64 3.34 8.92
CA GLY A 47 -1.99 2.44 7.82
C GLY A 47 -3.21 2.92 7.04
N PHE A 48 -3.87 2.03 6.31
CA PHE A 48 -5.11 2.34 5.61
C PHE A 48 -6.31 2.26 6.56
N ALA A 49 -7.05 3.35 6.75
CA ALA A 49 -8.19 3.39 7.67
C ALA A 49 -9.26 2.34 7.31
N ARG A 50 -9.69 1.53 8.28
CA ARG A 50 -10.75 0.53 8.06
C ARG A 50 -12.13 1.18 7.92
N GLY A 51 -13.01 0.47 7.23
CA GLY A 51 -14.34 0.97 6.86
C GLY A 51 -14.31 2.10 5.84
N ARG A 52 -13.25 2.18 5.01
CA ARG A 52 -13.02 3.24 4.02
C ARG A 52 -12.43 2.68 2.73
N ILE A 53 -12.59 3.46 1.67
CA ILE A 53 -11.95 3.25 0.36
C ILE A 53 -10.61 4.01 0.32
N HIS A 54 -9.62 3.44 -0.34
CA HIS A 54 -8.31 4.04 -0.58
C HIS A 54 -7.88 3.84 -2.03
N GLU A 55 -6.98 4.70 -2.50
CA GLU A 55 -6.40 4.61 -3.83
C GLU A 55 -4.87 4.62 -3.76
N LEU A 56 -4.26 3.60 -4.36
CA LEU A 56 -2.85 3.55 -4.73
C LEU A 56 -2.76 3.80 -6.23
N TYR A 57 -2.18 4.93 -6.65
CA TYR A 57 -2.05 5.23 -8.08
C TYR A 57 -0.65 5.73 -8.42
N GLY A 58 -0.28 5.71 -9.69
CA GLY A 58 1.12 5.96 -10.07
C GLY A 58 1.56 5.27 -11.34
N ASN A 59 2.77 5.61 -11.80
CA ASN A 59 3.35 5.12 -13.06
C ASN A 59 3.38 3.59 -13.11
N PHE A 60 3.47 3.02 -14.31
CA PHE A 60 3.74 1.58 -14.43
C PHE A 60 5.06 1.23 -13.71
N SER A 61 5.08 0.07 -13.06
CA SER A 61 6.21 -0.42 -12.24
C SER A 61 6.64 0.50 -11.08
N SER A 62 5.77 1.36 -10.57
CA SER A 62 6.06 2.18 -9.37
C SER A 62 5.82 1.49 -8.03
N GLY A 63 5.59 0.17 -8.00
CA GLY A 63 5.41 -0.59 -6.75
C GLY A 63 4.02 -0.52 -6.12
N LYS A 64 2.97 -0.15 -6.87
CA LYS A 64 1.58 -0.12 -6.38
C LYS A 64 1.11 -1.49 -5.88
N THR A 65 1.23 -2.51 -6.73
CA THR A 65 0.90 -3.90 -6.40
C THR A 65 1.75 -4.43 -5.24
N LEU A 66 3.02 -4.01 -5.14
CA LEU A 66 3.87 -4.37 -3.99
C LEU A 66 3.31 -3.85 -2.66
N VAL A 67 2.90 -2.57 -2.60
CA VAL A 67 2.30 -2.00 -1.39
C VAL A 67 0.94 -2.66 -1.08
N LEU A 68 0.13 -2.93 -2.11
CA LEU A 68 -1.14 -3.66 -1.93
C LEU A 68 -0.90 -5.06 -1.37
N TYR A 69 -0.01 -5.84 -1.97
CA TYR A 69 0.26 -7.23 -1.56
C TYR A 69 0.88 -7.29 -0.17
N ALA A 70 1.78 -6.36 0.16
CA ALA A 70 2.31 -6.24 1.52
C ALA A 70 1.18 -5.98 2.54
N THR A 71 0.22 -5.12 2.19
CA THR A 71 -0.94 -4.85 3.05
C THR A 71 -1.83 -6.09 3.24
N LEU A 72 -2.12 -6.82 2.16
CA LEU A 72 -2.91 -8.06 2.21
C LEU A 72 -2.19 -9.15 3.02
N ALA A 73 -0.88 -9.32 2.82
CA ALA A 73 -0.05 -10.27 3.55
C ALA A 73 0.02 -9.93 5.05
N ASN A 74 0.22 -8.65 5.38
CA ASN A 74 0.23 -8.21 6.77
C ASN A 74 -1.14 -8.38 7.43
N ASN A 75 -2.24 -8.16 6.71
CA ASN A 75 -3.58 -8.43 7.22
C ASN A 75 -3.80 -9.92 7.51
N GLN A 76 -3.36 -10.83 6.63
CA GLN A 76 -3.38 -12.28 6.90
C GLN A 76 -2.59 -12.65 8.16
N ARG A 77 -1.41 -12.03 8.36
CA ARG A 77 -0.57 -12.25 9.55
C ARG A 77 -1.27 -11.84 10.85
N LEU A 78 -2.10 -10.80 10.79
CA LEU A 78 -2.93 -10.35 11.91
C LEU A 78 -4.18 -11.23 12.12
N GLY A 79 -4.28 -12.38 11.44
CA GLY A 79 -5.44 -13.28 11.50
C GLY A 79 -6.64 -12.78 10.70
N GLY A 80 -6.42 -11.82 9.80
CA GLY A 80 -7.43 -11.22 8.95
C GLY A 80 -7.73 -12.00 7.68
N GLU A 81 -8.84 -11.64 7.04
CA GLU A 81 -9.25 -12.10 5.73
C GLU A 81 -8.78 -11.13 4.64
N SER A 82 -8.11 -11.65 3.62
CA SER A 82 -7.60 -10.85 2.50
C SER A 82 -8.28 -11.31 1.21
N VAL A 83 -8.89 -10.35 0.50
CA VAL A 83 -9.58 -10.59 -0.77
C VAL A 83 -8.90 -9.75 -1.84
N LEU A 84 -8.65 -10.32 -3.02
CA LEU A 84 -8.06 -9.63 -4.15
C LEU A 84 -8.96 -9.80 -5.38
N PHE A 85 -9.56 -8.70 -5.85
CA PHE A 85 -10.15 -8.61 -7.17
C PHE A 85 -9.04 -8.33 -8.18
N GLU A 86 -8.82 -9.25 -9.10
CA GLU A 86 -7.76 -9.19 -10.11
C GLU A 86 -8.38 -8.96 -11.50
N SER A 87 -8.08 -7.82 -12.11
CA SER A 87 -8.46 -7.46 -13.49
C SER A 87 -7.29 -7.34 -14.49
N GLU A 88 -6.03 -7.28 -14.03
CA GLU A 88 -4.83 -7.24 -14.88
C GLU A 88 -4.36 -8.63 -15.36
N GLY A 89 -4.81 -9.72 -14.73
CA GLY A 89 -4.41 -11.08 -15.08
C GLY A 89 -2.92 -11.37 -14.82
N ALA A 90 -2.30 -10.61 -13.91
CA ALA A 90 -0.86 -10.62 -13.64
C ALA A 90 -0.49 -11.20 -12.27
N TYR A 91 -1.48 -11.58 -11.46
CA TYR A 91 -1.25 -12.22 -10.17
C TYR A 91 -0.36 -13.47 -10.27
N SER A 92 0.64 -13.53 -9.39
CA SER A 92 1.52 -14.68 -9.21
C SER A 92 1.50 -15.13 -7.75
N PRO A 93 1.13 -16.39 -7.45
CA PRO A 93 1.20 -16.95 -6.10
C PRO A 93 2.59 -16.87 -5.48
N ASP A 94 3.64 -17.11 -6.27
CA ASP A 94 5.02 -17.07 -5.78
C ASP A 94 5.44 -15.64 -5.44
N PHE A 95 5.02 -14.67 -6.25
CA PHE A 95 5.28 -13.26 -5.94
C PHE A 95 4.54 -12.83 -4.66
N PHE A 96 3.28 -13.24 -4.48
CA PHE A 96 2.54 -12.98 -3.25
C PHE A 96 3.18 -13.63 -2.02
N ARG A 97 3.68 -14.87 -2.17
CA ARG A 97 4.41 -15.59 -1.13
C ARG A 97 5.73 -14.91 -0.76
N ASN A 98 6.45 -14.37 -1.76
CA ASN A 98 7.64 -13.55 -1.53
C ASN A 98 7.34 -12.26 -0.76
N MET A 99 6.12 -11.72 -0.87
CA MET A 99 5.66 -10.60 -0.06
C MET A 99 5.21 -11.00 1.36
N GLY A 100 5.27 -12.29 1.69
CA GLY A 100 4.85 -12.84 2.99
C GLY A 100 3.37 -13.18 3.10
N GLY A 101 2.68 -13.17 1.97
CA GLY A 101 1.31 -13.65 1.89
C GLY A 101 1.24 -15.17 1.84
N ASP A 102 0.10 -15.71 2.22
CA ASP A 102 -0.27 -17.10 2.04
C ASP A 102 -1.28 -17.20 0.89
N PRO A 103 -0.87 -17.66 -0.32
CA PRO A 103 -1.77 -17.78 -1.46
C PRO A 103 -2.97 -18.70 -1.19
N ASP A 104 -2.82 -19.71 -0.33
CA ASP A 104 -3.88 -20.68 -0.03
C ASP A 104 -4.98 -20.06 0.86
N LYS A 105 -4.68 -18.93 1.51
CA LYS A 105 -5.61 -18.14 2.32
C LYS A 105 -6.02 -16.82 1.64
N LEU A 106 -5.60 -16.58 0.40
CA LEU A 106 -6.00 -15.39 -0.33
C LEU A 106 -7.28 -15.71 -1.12
N THR A 107 -8.36 -14.97 -0.85
CA THR A 107 -9.54 -15.04 -1.70
C THR A 107 -9.27 -14.25 -2.98
N LEU A 108 -8.83 -14.93 -4.03
CA LEU A 108 -8.57 -14.33 -5.35
C LEU A 108 -9.81 -14.42 -6.23
N ILE A 109 -10.28 -13.30 -6.75
CA ILE A 109 -11.47 -13.19 -7.60
C ILE A 109 -11.06 -12.53 -8.92
N PRO A 110 -10.98 -13.28 -10.03
CA PRO A 110 -10.86 -12.67 -11.35
C PRO A 110 -12.07 -11.79 -11.61
N ALA A 111 -11.85 -10.55 -12.04
CA ALA A 111 -12.90 -9.57 -12.21
C ALA A 111 -12.73 -8.79 -13.51
N ASP A 112 -13.64 -9.03 -14.44
CA ASP A 112 -13.62 -8.36 -15.75
C ASP A 112 -14.44 -7.07 -15.75
N LYS A 113 -15.46 -6.99 -14.89
CA LYS A 113 -16.48 -5.92 -14.90
C LYS A 113 -16.52 -5.19 -13.57
N VAL A 114 -16.63 -3.86 -13.65
CA VAL A 114 -16.73 -2.96 -12.50
C VAL A 114 -17.93 -3.33 -11.63
N GLU A 115 -19.05 -3.67 -12.24
CA GLU A 115 -20.27 -4.09 -11.54
C GLU A 115 -20.02 -5.35 -10.70
N ASP A 116 -19.36 -6.36 -11.26
CA ASP A 116 -19.05 -7.62 -10.58
C ASP A 116 -18.11 -7.40 -9.38
N VAL A 117 -17.16 -6.46 -9.48
CA VAL A 117 -16.29 -6.07 -8.36
C VAL A 117 -17.11 -5.47 -7.21
N PHE A 118 -18.01 -4.53 -7.50
CA PHE A 118 -18.84 -3.92 -6.45
C PHE A 118 -19.81 -4.93 -5.83
N ASP A 119 -20.44 -5.78 -6.62
CA ASP A 119 -21.31 -6.86 -6.12
C ASP A 119 -20.51 -7.83 -5.23
N GLY A 120 -19.27 -8.17 -5.62
CA GLY A 120 -18.36 -8.96 -4.80
C GLY A 120 -18.00 -8.28 -3.48
N MET A 121 -17.70 -6.97 -3.48
CA MET A 121 -17.45 -6.20 -2.26
C MET A 121 -18.65 -6.21 -1.32
N LEU A 122 -19.87 -6.06 -1.86
CA LEU A 122 -21.11 -6.15 -1.09
C LEU A 122 -21.34 -7.55 -0.53
N ALA A 123 -21.01 -8.61 -1.28
CA ALA A 123 -21.09 -9.98 -0.81
C ALA A 123 -20.14 -10.23 0.38
N VAL A 124 -18.90 -9.73 0.30
CA VAL A 124 -17.93 -9.79 1.43
C VAL A 124 -18.48 -9.06 2.65
N CYS A 125 -19.04 -7.86 2.48
CA CYS A 125 -19.67 -7.12 3.58
C CYS A 125 -20.84 -7.89 4.19
N LYS A 126 -21.70 -8.49 3.37
CA LYS A 126 -22.84 -9.27 3.83
C LYS A 126 -22.43 -10.51 4.64
N GLU A 127 -21.36 -11.21 4.27
CA GLU A 127 -20.85 -12.31 5.09
C GLU A 127 -20.27 -11.79 6.43
N GLN A 128 -19.58 -10.65 6.41
CA GLN A 128 -19.11 -10.00 7.62
C GLN A 128 -20.27 -9.58 8.55
N GLU A 129 -21.34 -9.01 8.02
CA GLU A 129 -22.56 -8.66 8.78
C GLU A 129 -23.17 -9.87 9.46
N LYS A 130 -23.26 -11.01 8.77
CA LYS A 130 -23.75 -12.26 9.36
C LYS A 130 -22.88 -12.69 10.53
N MET A 131 -21.56 -12.68 10.38
CA MET A 131 -20.62 -13.04 11.45
C MET A 131 -20.77 -12.11 12.66
N ILE A 132 -20.89 -10.80 12.43
CA ILE A 132 -21.13 -9.81 13.49
C ILE A 132 -22.47 -10.11 14.19
N ALA A 133 -23.55 -10.32 13.43
CA ALA A 133 -24.87 -10.60 13.97
C ALA A 133 -24.92 -11.92 14.77
N GLU A 134 -24.18 -12.94 14.35
CA GLU A 134 -24.04 -14.21 15.07
C GLU A 134 -23.26 -14.04 16.37
N ALA A 135 -22.13 -13.31 16.34
CA ALA A 135 -21.36 -12.99 17.55
C ALA A 135 -22.23 -12.23 18.57
N MET A 136 -23.06 -11.30 18.11
CA MET A 136 -23.97 -10.50 18.94
C MET A 136 -25.08 -11.29 19.63
N LYS A 137 -25.40 -12.51 19.18
CA LYS A 137 -26.35 -13.40 19.88
C LYS A 137 -25.78 -13.93 21.21
N THR A 138 -24.45 -13.90 21.37
CA THR A 138 -23.78 -14.38 22.59
C THR A 138 -23.72 -13.27 23.63
N LYS A 139 -24.35 -13.47 24.79
CA LYS A 139 -24.34 -12.48 25.89
C LYS A 139 -22.90 -12.17 26.33
N GLY A 140 -22.53 -10.89 26.34
CA GLY A 140 -21.22 -10.41 26.79
C GLY A 140 -20.13 -10.43 25.71
N ALA A 141 -20.43 -10.87 24.49
CA ALA A 141 -19.47 -10.79 23.39
C ALA A 141 -19.25 -9.32 22.99
N THR A 142 -17.99 -8.92 22.85
CA THR A 142 -17.65 -7.70 22.10
C THR A 142 -17.57 -8.11 20.62
N PRO A 143 -18.48 -7.64 19.76
CA PRO A 143 -18.40 -7.95 18.33
C PRO A 143 -17.15 -7.29 17.77
N MET A 144 -16.09 -8.06 17.55
CA MET A 144 -14.95 -7.56 16.81
C MET A 144 -15.07 -8.11 15.39
N PRO A 145 -15.37 -7.26 14.38
CA PRO A 145 -15.36 -7.71 13.00
C PRO A 145 -14.00 -8.34 12.70
N ARG A 146 -14.01 -9.48 11.98
CA ARG A 146 -12.79 -10.08 11.44
C ARG A 146 -12.05 -9.01 10.62
N LEU A 147 -10.72 -8.97 10.74
CA LEU A 147 -9.92 -7.97 10.05
C LEU A 147 -9.96 -8.22 8.55
N THR A 148 -10.74 -7.45 7.79
CA THR A 148 -10.91 -7.69 6.35
C THR A 148 -10.30 -6.57 5.51
N VAL A 149 -9.46 -6.94 4.54
CA VAL A 149 -8.90 -6.03 3.53
C VAL A 149 -9.25 -6.56 2.14
N ILE A 150 -9.80 -5.69 1.31
CA ILE A 150 -10.12 -5.95 -0.10
C ILE A 150 -9.14 -5.14 -0.96
N GLY A 151 -8.39 -5.82 -1.83
CA GLY A 151 -7.62 -5.24 -2.92
C GLY A 151 -8.40 -5.28 -4.23
N TRP A 152 -8.25 -4.25 -5.06
CA TRP A 152 -8.69 -4.25 -6.45
C TRP A 152 -7.53 -3.84 -7.36
N ASP A 153 -6.96 -4.82 -8.07
CA ASP A 153 -5.81 -4.66 -8.96
C ASP A 153 -6.16 -5.05 -10.40
N SER A 154 -6.49 -4.13 -11.30
CA SER A 154 -6.59 -2.68 -11.11
C SER A 154 -7.85 -2.10 -11.72
N ILE A 155 -8.30 -0.98 -11.15
CA ILE A 155 -9.48 -0.22 -11.63
C ILE A 155 -9.32 0.14 -13.10
N ALA A 156 -8.10 0.42 -13.55
CA ALA A 156 -7.83 0.83 -14.92
C ALA A 156 -8.18 -0.28 -15.93
N ALA A 157 -7.86 -1.54 -15.59
CA ALA A 157 -8.05 -2.71 -16.45
C ALA A 157 -9.50 -3.22 -16.48
N THR A 158 -10.29 -2.99 -15.43
CA THR A 158 -11.67 -3.51 -15.35
C THR A 158 -12.62 -2.81 -16.33
N GLY A 159 -13.31 -3.57 -17.18
CA GLY A 159 -14.35 -3.05 -18.09
C GLY A 159 -15.68 -2.78 -17.39
N THR A 160 -16.72 -2.48 -18.16
CA THR A 160 -18.10 -2.43 -17.66
C THR A 160 -18.93 -3.49 -18.36
N LYS A 161 -20.02 -3.93 -17.73
CA LYS A 161 -20.98 -4.82 -18.40
C LYS A 161 -21.43 -4.27 -19.76
N HIS A 162 -21.68 -2.96 -19.83
CA HIS A 162 -22.04 -2.28 -21.08
C HIS A 162 -20.98 -2.50 -22.18
N LEU A 163 -19.70 -2.32 -21.88
CA LEU A 163 -18.60 -2.53 -22.84
C LEU A 163 -18.56 -3.96 -23.40
N PHE A 164 -18.82 -4.97 -22.55
CA PHE A 164 -18.86 -6.36 -22.97
C PHE A 164 -20.07 -6.67 -23.86
N ASP A 165 -21.23 -6.06 -23.58
CA ASP A 165 -22.47 -6.31 -24.31
C ASP A 165 -22.50 -5.58 -25.67
N THR A 166 -21.94 -4.36 -25.76
CA THR A 166 -21.99 -3.53 -26.99
C THR A 166 -20.74 -3.61 -27.85
N GLY A 167 -19.66 -4.18 -27.33
CA GLY A 167 -18.37 -4.22 -28.01
C GLY A 167 -17.64 -2.88 -28.00
N MET A 168 -16.50 -2.82 -28.70
CA MET A 168 -15.68 -1.61 -28.76
C MET A 168 -16.39 -0.48 -29.53
N ASP A 169 -17.08 0.41 -28.83
CA ASP A 169 -17.54 1.70 -29.36
C ASP A 169 -16.47 2.79 -29.14
N LYS A 170 -16.47 3.83 -29.99
CA LYS A 170 -15.43 4.88 -30.00
C LYS A 170 -15.45 5.78 -28.76
N ARG A 171 -16.49 5.74 -27.91
CA ARG A 171 -16.56 6.51 -26.64
C ARG A 171 -17.45 5.83 -25.59
N ASP A 172 -16.91 4.83 -24.89
CA ASP A 172 -17.57 4.28 -23.71
C ASP A 172 -17.38 5.19 -22.46
N MET A 173 -18.45 5.83 -22.01
CA MET A 173 -18.49 6.64 -20.78
C MET A 173 -19.15 5.91 -19.60
N SER A 174 -19.62 4.68 -19.80
CA SER A 174 -20.41 3.90 -18.82
C SER A 174 -19.66 3.66 -17.51
N LYS A 175 -18.33 3.52 -17.59
CA LYS A 175 -17.46 3.26 -16.42
C LYS A 175 -17.60 4.31 -15.33
N SER A 176 -17.68 5.59 -15.69
CA SER A 176 -17.84 6.67 -14.71
C SER A 176 -19.16 6.58 -13.93
N GLY A 177 -20.25 6.19 -14.62
CA GLY A 177 -21.55 5.97 -14.03
C GLY A 177 -21.56 4.76 -13.10
N ALA A 178 -21.04 3.62 -13.56
CA ALA A 178 -20.92 2.39 -12.78
C ALA A 178 -20.08 2.59 -11.52
N MET A 179 -18.93 3.27 -11.64
CA MET A 179 -18.07 3.63 -10.50
C MET A 179 -18.80 4.52 -9.48
N SER A 180 -19.56 5.52 -9.94
CA SER A 180 -20.29 6.43 -9.04
C SER A 180 -21.38 5.70 -8.26
N GLN A 181 -22.17 4.86 -8.93
CA GLN A 181 -23.22 4.07 -8.29
C GLN A 181 -22.64 3.04 -7.32
N GLY A 182 -21.64 2.28 -7.78
CA GLY A 182 -20.98 1.25 -6.98
C GLY A 182 -20.32 1.82 -5.73
N THR A 183 -19.52 2.88 -5.85
CA THR A 183 -18.88 3.54 -4.69
C THR A 183 -19.89 4.06 -3.68
N GLN A 184 -21.02 4.61 -4.13
CA GLN A 184 -22.09 5.06 -3.24
C GLN A 184 -22.70 3.90 -2.44
N LEU A 185 -22.92 2.75 -3.07
CA LEU A 185 -23.47 1.56 -2.40
C LEU A 185 -22.46 0.96 -1.40
N VAL A 186 -21.21 0.76 -1.81
CA VAL A 186 -20.23 0.09 -0.94
C VAL A 186 -19.74 0.95 0.22
N THR A 187 -19.73 2.29 0.10
CA THR A 187 -19.19 3.18 1.15
C THR A 187 -19.88 2.98 2.51
N THR A 188 -21.20 2.80 2.51
CA THR A 188 -21.95 2.54 3.74
C THR A 188 -21.67 1.13 4.26
N ALA A 189 -21.76 0.12 3.39
CA ALA A 189 -21.57 -1.28 3.76
C ALA A 189 -20.18 -1.54 4.38
N ILE A 190 -19.11 -1.04 3.75
CA ILE A 190 -17.76 -1.23 4.29
C ILE A 190 -17.58 -0.55 5.65
N LYS A 191 -18.24 0.60 5.87
CA LYS A 191 -18.14 1.35 7.13
C LYS A 191 -18.81 0.60 8.27
N GLU A 192 -19.98 0.01 8.03
CA GLU A 192 -20.71 -0.82 8.99
C GLU A 192 -19.96 -2.12 9.30
N CYS A 193 -19.29 -2.68 8.30
CA CYS A 193 -18.53 -3.94 8.42
C CYS A 193 -17.07 -3.78 8.85
N ASN A 194 -16.59 -2.53 8.97
CA ASN A 194 -15.18 -2.18 9.21
C ASN A 194 -14.19 -2.80 8.18
N VAL A 195 -14.60 -2.91 6.91
CA VAL A 195 -13.79 -3.47 5.82
C VAL A 195 -12.89 -2.37 5.21
N CYS A 196 -11.60 -2.63 5.03
CA CYS A 196 -10.70 -1.72 4.31
C CYS A 196 -10.68 -2.08 2.82
N VAL A 197 -10.86 -1.11 1.93
CA VAL A 197 -10.82 -1.32 0.48
C VAL A 197 -9.70 -0.49 -0.13
N ILE A 198 -8.81 -1.12 -0.89
CA ILE A 198 -7.66 -0.49 -1.54
C ILE A 198 -7.72 -0.78 -3.04
N GLY A 199 -7.95 0.26 -3.84
CA GLY A 199 -7.95 0.17 -5.29
C GLY A 199 -6.62 0.63 -5.88
N VAL A 200 -6.10 -0.13 -6.82
CA VAL A 200 -4.92 0.23 -7.62
C VAL A 200 -5.38 0.93 -8.89
N ASN A 201 -4.71 2.01 -9.25
CA ASN A 201 -5.00 2.77 -10.46
C ASN A 201 -3.73 3.24 -11.17
N GLN A 202 -3.88 3.70 -12.41
CA GLN A 202 -2.78 4.19 -13.23
C GLN A 202 -2.92 5.70 -13.44
N VAL A 203 -1.78 6.35 -13.66
CA VAL A 203 -1.74 7.76 -14.07
C VAL A 203 -2.13 7.86 -15.55
N ARG A 204 -3.00 8.80 -15.90
CA ARG A 204 -3.17 9.25 -17.29
C ARG A 204 -2.86 10.74 -17.39
N GLU A 205 -2.07 11.09 -18.39
CA GLU A 205 -1.90 12.48 -18.80
C GLU A 205 -3.15 12.91 -19.58
N ALA A 206 -3.69 14.09 -19.24
CA ALA A 206 -4.77 14.67 -20.02
C ALA A 206 -4.23 15.19 -21.35
N ILE A 207 -4.59 14.54 -22.47
CA ILE A 207 -4.30 15.07 -23.80
C ILE A 207 -5.08 16.39 -23.97
N GLY A 208 -4.36 17.53 -24.02
CA GLY A 208 -4.92 18.83 -24.39
C GLY A 208 -5.27 19.81 -23.25
N SER A 209 -5.01 19.48 -21.99
CA SER A 209 -5.16 20.42 -20.86
C SER A 209 -3.83 21.10 -20.55
N LYS A 210 -3.82 22.45 -20.50
CA LYS A 210 -2.67 23.23 -20.00
C LYS A 210 -2.51 23.14 -18.48
N ASP A 211 -3.54 22.70 -17.77
CA ASP A 211 -3.47 22.39 -16.36
C ASP A 211 -2.96 20.96 -16.20
N SER A 212 -1.82 20.81 -15.53
CA SER A 212 -1.14 19.56 -15.18
C SER A 212 -1.95 18.71 -14.16
N ALA A 213 -3.27 18.64 -14.30
CA ALA A 213 -4.11 17.80 -13.47
C ALA A 213 -3.90 16.35 -13.90
N THR A 214 -3.21 15.61 -13.05
CA THR A 214 -3.05 14.17 -13.18
C THR A 214 -4.41 13.48 -12.96
N HIS A 215 -4.90 12.74 -13.95
CA HIS A 215 -6.18 12.03 -13.85
C HIS A 215 -5.99 10.51 -13.69
N THR A 216 -6.93 9.85 -13.00
CA THR A 216 -6.97 8.40 -12.90
C THR A 216 -8.21 7.82 -13.62
N PRO A 217 -8.10 6.67 -14.30
CA PRO A 217 -9.24 5.96 -14.92
C PRO A 217 -10.40 5.67 -13.95
N GLY A 218 -11.62 5.59 -14.48
CA GLY A 218 -12.84 5.31 -13.69
C GLY A 218 -13.66 6.56 -13.32
N GLY A 219 -13.26 7.73 -13.81
CA GLY A 219 -13.87 9.01 -13.43
C GLY A 219 -13.46 9.45 -12.02
N ASN A 220 -14.05 10.53 -11.53
CA ASN A 220 -13.60 11.12 -10.26
C ASN A 220 -14.16 10.43 -9.00
N ALA A 221 -15.16 9.55 -9.15
CA ALA A 221 -15.91 8.97 -8.02
C ALA A 221 -15.01 8.23 -7.03
N TRP A 222 -14.16 7.32 -7.50
CA TRP A 222 -13.24 6.56 -6.65
C TRP A 222 -12.31 7.47 -5.85
N GLY A 223 -11.68 8.45 -6.51
CA GLY A 223 -10.81 9.42 -5.88
C GLY A 223 -11.54 10.33 -4.87
N PHE A 224 -12.81 10.70 -5.14
CA PHE A 224 -13.63 11.49 -4.21
C PHE A 224 -14.03 10.70 -2.96
N HIS A 225 -14.45 9.44 -3.12
CA HIS A 225 -14.82 8.55 -2.02
C HIS A 225 -13.62 8.05 -1.23
N SER A 226 -12.44 7.96 -1.87
CA SER A 226 -11.20 7.55 -1.19
C SER A 226 -10.87 8.46 0.01
N SER A 227 -10.63 7.85 1.16
CA SER A 227 -10.19 8.55 2.38
C SER A 227 -8.71 8.86 2.35
N SER A 228 -7.91 7.97 1.76
CA SER A 228 -6.50 8.26 1.47
C SER A 228 -6.19 7.96 0.02
N ARG A 229 -5.37 8.80 -0.61
CA ARG A 229 -4.85 8.60 -1.96
C ARG A 229 -3.33 8.74 -1.89
N VAL A 230 -2.63 7.73 -2.38
CA VAL A 230 -1.16 7.68 -2.38
C VAL A 230 -0.70 7.55 -3.83
N GLU A 231 0.11 8.51 -4.24
CA GLU A 231 0.79 8.51 -5.53
C GLU A 231 2.17 7.88 -5.40
N LEU A 232 2.47 6.87 -6.19
CA LEU A 232 3.79 6.22 -6.27
C LEU A 232 4.45 6.52 -7.61
N MET A 233 5.68 7.03 -7.57
CA MET A 233 6.45 7.43 -8.75
C MET A 233 7.94 7.11 -8.56
N TYR A 234 8.71 7.10 -9.64
CA TYR A 234 10.17 6.98 -9.55
C TYR A 234 10.77 8.19 -8.85
N ASP A 235 11.71 7.99 -7.91
CA ASP A 235 12.39 9.12 -7.27
C ASP A 235 13.32 9.83 -8.26
N GLY A 236 13.03 11.12 -8.51
CA GLY A 236 13.72 11.96 -9.51
C GLY A 236 13.46 11.58 -10.98
N GLY A 237 12.79 10.46 -11.26
CA GLY A 237 12.51 9.95 -12.61
C GLY A 237 13.10 8.57 -12.90
N SER A 238 12.78 8.02 -14.08
CA SER A 238 13.14 6.64 -14.44
C SER A 238 14.65 6.39 -14.46
N ARG A 239 15.48 7.38 -14.82
CA ARG A 239 16.95 7.21 -14.86
C ARG A 239 17.64 7.45 -13.52
N THR A 240 17.08 8.31 -12.68
CA THR A 240 17.70 8.69 -11.39
C THR A 240 17.28 7.76 -10.25
N SER A 241 16.19 7.02 -10.43
CA SER A 241 15.71 6.05 -9.44
C SER A 241 16.55 4.78 -9.37
N LEU A 242 17.46 4.53 -10.32
CA LEU A 242 18.19 3.28 -10.43
C LEU A 242 19.05 2.99 -9.20
N ILE A 243 18.93 1.77 -8.67
CA ILE A 243 19.84 1.18 -7.70
C ILE A 243 20.73 0.22 -8.48
N HIS A 244 22.04 0.41 -8.35
CA HIS A 244 23.04 -0.38 -9.02
C HIS A 244 23.78 -1.25 -8.02
N ASP A 245 24.28 -2.39 -8.49
CA ASP A 245 25.16 -3.23 -7.69
C ASP A 245 26.44 -2.47 -7.28
N PRO A 246 26.99 -2.75 -6.09
CA PRO A 246 28.26 -2.18 -5.69
C PRO A 246 29.43 -2.84 -6.44
N PRO A 247 30.58 -2.16 -6.57
CA PRO A 247 31.80 -2.79 -7.07
C PRO A 247 32.15 -4.05 -6.27
N ALA A 248 32.76 -5.04 -6.94
CA ALA A 248 33.29 -6.20 -6.25
C ALA A 248 34.27 -5.79 -5.14
N LYS A 249 34.31 -6.55 -4.04
CA LYS A 249 35.15 -6.25 -2.88
C LYS A 249 36.62 -6.10 -3.30
N GLY A 250 37.18 -4.90 -3.12
CA GLY A 250 38.55 -4.55 -3.50
C GLY A 250 38.71 -3.84 -4.85
N GLN A 251 37.62 -3.68 -5.62
CA GLN A 251 37.62 -2.88 -6.85
C GLN A 251 37.27 -1.43 -6.53
N LYS A 252 37.99 -0.49 -7.16
CA LYS A 252 37.70 0.94 -7.00
C LYS A 252 36.42 1.32 -7.77
N PRO A 253 35.58 2.24 -7.26
CA PRO A 253 34.36 2.67 -7.94
C PRO A 253 34.58 3.20 -9.36
N GLU A 254 35.73 3.84 -9.59
CA GLU A 254 36.16 4.39 -10.89
C GLU A 254 36.50 3.34 -11.95
N ASP A 255 36.84 2.10 -11.54
CA ASP A 255 37.18 0.98 -12.43
C ASP A 255 35.98 0.05 -12.69
N PHE A 256 34.84 0.31 -12.04
CA PHE A 256 33.65 -0.54 -12.12
C PHE A 256 32.79 -0.16 -13.35
N LYS A 257 33.09 -0.79 -14.48
CA LYS A 257 32.32 -0.66 -15.74
C LYS A 257 31.25 -1.76 -15.83
N GLY A 258 30.01 -1.38 -16.14
CA GLY A 258 28.91 -2.32 -16.38
C GLY A 258 28.05 -2.63 -15.16
N ARG A 259 27.69 -1.59 -14.38
CA ARG A 259 26.77 -1.74 -13.25
C ARG A 259 25.41 -2.26 -13.69
N GLU A 260 24.96 -3.35 -13.11
CA GLU A 260 23.63 -3.88 -13.36
C GLU A 260 22.59 -3.09 -12.56
N GLU A 261 21.40 -2.92 -13.12
CA GLU A 261 20.25 -2.40 -12.37
C GLU A 261 19.72 -3.51 -11.47
N ILE A 262 19.85 -3.34 -10.15
CA ILE A 262 19.40 -4.33 -9.16
C ILE A 262 18.11 -3.92 -8.43
N GLY A 263 17.68 -2.67 -8.62
CA GLY A 263 16.48 -2.13 -7.98
C GLY A 263 16.20 -0.68 -8.36
N ARG A 264 15.19 -0.09 -7.71
CA ARG A 264 14.78 1.30 -7.90
C ARG A 264 14.29 1.95 -6.61
N TRP A 265 14.60 3.23 -6.46
CA TRP A 265 13.96 4.12 -5.50
C TRP A 265 12.61 4.60 -6.00
N ILE A 266 11.57 4.28 -5.25
CA ILE A 266 10.22 4.78 -5.43
C ILE A 266 9.93 5.86 -4.40
N LYS A 267 9.29 6.94 -4.84
CA LYS A 267 8.77 8.00 -3.99
C LYS A 267 7.26 7.88 -3.87
N GLY A 268 6.77 7.90 -2.64
CA GLY A 268 5.35 7.99 -2.32
C GLY A 268 4.94 9.39 -1.89
N TYR A 269 3.75 9.82 -2.29
CA TYR A 269 3.15 11.09 -1.89
C TYR A 269 1.67 10.92 -1.52
N VAL A 270 1.32 11.29 -0.29
CA VAL A 270 -0.06 11.23 0.21
C VAL A 270 -0.82 12.47 -0.27
N VAL A 271 -1.44 12.39 -1.44
CA VAL A 271 -2.16 13.54 -2.03
C VAL A 271 -3.48 13.85 -1.32
N LYS A 272 -4.04 12.87 -0.61
CA LYS A 272 -5.26 13.01 0.18
C LYS A 272 -5.18 12.11 1.40
N ASN A 273 -5.58 12.63 2.55
CA ASN A 273 -5.78 11.85 3.77
C ASN A 273 -6.90 12.50 4.61
N LYS A 274 -7.94 11.73 4.96
CA LYS A 274 -9.06 12.17 5.80
C LYS A 274 -8.92 11.72 7.26
N CYS A 275 -7.93 10.89 7.57
CA CYS A 275 -7.75 10.26 8.88
C CYS A 275 -6.44 10.68 9.57
N ALA A 276 -5.51 11.28 8.82
CA ALA A 276 -4.30 11.92 9.34
C ALA A 276 -3.87 13.08 8.40
N SER A 277 -2.70 13.67 8.65
CA SER A 277 -2.20 14.76 7.81
C SER A 277 -2.02 14.31 6.34
N PRO A 278 -2.51 15.08 5.36
CA PRO A 278 -2.13 14.90 3.97
C PRO A 278 -0.69 15.39 3.74
N PHE A 279 -0.21 15.19 2.51
CA PHE A 279 1.06 15.71 1.96
C PHE A 279 2.34 15.08 2.52
N ALA A 280 2.21 14.02 3.32
CA ALA A 280 3.34 13.19 3.70
C ALA A 280 4.03 12.61 2.45
N LYS A 281 5.36 12.56 2.49
CA LYS A 281 6.21 12.00 1.44
C LYS A 281 7.02 10.87 2.04
N PHE A 282 7.31 9.83 1.29
CA PHE A 282 8.19 8.75 1.73
C PHE A 282 8.96 8.16 0.56
N LYS A 283 10.00 7.38 0.86
CA LYS A 283 10.79 6.66 -0.14
C LYS A 283 10.79 5.16 0.17
N LEU A 284 10.74 4.35 -0.88
CA LEU A 284 10.81 2.90 -0.83
C LEU A 284 11.95 2.44 -1.75
N PRO A 285 13.03 1.84 -1.22
CA PRO A 285 14.00 1.11 -2.02
C PRO A 285 13.40 -0.25 -2.41
N ILE A 286 13.22 -0.51 -3.70
CA ILE A 286 12.64 -1.75 -4.22
C ILE A 286 13.71 -2.50 -5.01
N TYR A 287 14.10 -3.68 -4.56
CA TYR A 287 15.05 -4.55 -5.26
C TYR A 287 14.30 -5.58 -6.11
N THR A 288 14.78 -5.78 -7.34
CA THR A 288 14.15 -6.67 -8.34
C THR A 288 14.92 -7.95 -8.57
N TYR A 289 16.17 -8.02 -8.12
CA TYR A 289 17.04 -9.19 -8.27
C TYR A 289 17.51 -9.65 -6.90
N PRO A 290 17.07 -10.82 -6.40
CA PRO A 290 17.60 -11.40 -5.18
C PRO A 290 19.01 -11.99 -5.39
N GLY A 291 19.80 -12.11 -4.32
CA GLY A 291 21.13 -12.74 -4.35
C GLY A 291 22.26 -11.87 -4.89
N ARG A 292 22.01 -10.58 -5.15
CA ARG A 292 23.05 -9.62 -5.54
C ARG A 292 23.68 -8.97 -4.29
N PRO A 293 24.93 -8.54 -4.32
CA PRO A 293 25.50 -7.78 -3.19
C PRO A 293 24.68 -6.52 -2.91
N HIS A 294 24.26 -6.32 -1.66
CA HIS A 294 23.53 -5.12 -1.27
C HIS A 294 24.48 -3.90 -1.26
N PRO A 295 24.07 -2.74 -1.81
CA PRO A 295 24.96 -1.58 -1.94
C PRO A 295 25.39 -0.99 -0.59
N GLU A 296 24.51 -1.03 0.41
CA GLU A 296 24.73 -0.36 1.71
C GLU A 296 25.08 -1.31 2.87
N PHE A 297 24.82 -2.62 2.73
CA PHE A 297 24.85 -3.58 3.84
C PHE A 297 25.63 -4.83 3.43
N ASP A 298 26.34 -5.46 4.38
CA ASP A 298 27.11 -6.69 4.11
C ASP A 298 26.19 -7.92 4.08
N ARG A 299 25.31 -7.96 3.07
CA ARG A 299 24.34 -9.03 2.81
C ARG A 299 23.94 -9.07 1.34
N GLU A 300 23.17 -10.08 0.97
CA GLU A 300 22.55 -10.16 -0.35
C GLU A 300 21.19 -9.45 -0.41
N THR A 301 20.84 -8.96 -1.59
CA THR A 301 19.54 -8.37 -1.90
C THR A 301 18.44 -9.42 -1.85
N LYS A 302 17.21 -8.98 -1.52
CA LYS A 302 15.99 -9.79 -1.65
C LYS A 302 14.98 -9.08 -2.52
N LEU A 303 14.06 -9.85 -3.12
CA LEU A 303 13.00 -9.28 -3.95
C LEU A 303 12.00 -8.48 -3.10
N GLY A 304 11.74 -7.24 -3.47
CA GLY A 304 10.73 -6.39 -2.82
C GLY A 304 11.30 -5.15 -2.17
N ILE A 305 10.53 -4.58 -1.23
CA ILE A 305 10.89 -3.37 -0.50
C ILE A 305 11.95 -3.72 0.55
N ASP A 306 13.08 -3.02 0.54
CA ASP A 306 14.11 -3.17 1.57
C ASP A 306 13.77 -2.33 2.80
N ILE A 307 13.25 -3.01 3.83
CA ILE A 307 12.78 -2.38 5.05
C ILE A 307 13.95 -1.81 5.87
N ASP A 308 15.11 -2.46 5.86
CA ASP A 308 16.26 -2.00 6.63
C ASP A 308 16.82 -0.69 6.05
N GLU A 309 16.92 -0.62 4.71
CA GLU A 309 17.35 0.59 4.00
C GLU A 309 16.30 1.70 4.11
N MET A 310 15.01 1.35 4.06
CA MET A 310 13.90 2.29 4.26
C MET A 310 13.91 2.88 5.67
N LEU A 311 14.03 2.05 6.72
CA LEU A 311 14.08 2.51 8.12
C LEU A 311 15.32 3.36 8.38
N LEU A 312 16.47 2.99 7.81
CA LEU A 312 17.69 3.78 7.88
C LEU A 312 17.48 5.16 7.26
N THR A 313 16.83 5.22 6.09
CA THR A 313 16.47 6.47 5.44
C THR A 313 15.54 7.31 6.32
N PHE A 314 14.54 6.69 6.96
CA PHE A 314 13.65 7.36 7.90
C PHE A 314 14.39 7.92 9.12
N TYR A 315 15.31 7.15 9.68
CA TYR A 315 16.14 7.56 10.80
C TYR A 315 17.03 8.75 10.45
N LEU A 316 17.74 8.68 9.32
CA LEU A 316 18.63 9.75 8.86
C LEU A 316 17.88 11.02 8.45
N GLU A 317 16.63 10.90 7.98
CA GLU A 317 15.76 12.05 7.72
C GLU A 317 15.13 12.64 9.01
N GLY A 318 15.47 12.12 10.20
CA GLY A 318 14.94 12.60 11.48
C GLY A 318 13.47 12.29 11.69
N ARG A 319 12.93 11.28 10.98
CA ARG A 319 11.50 10.89 11.05
C ARG A 319 11.23 9.77 12.06
N PHE A 320 12.27 9.25 12.69
CA PHE A 320 12.21 8.14 13.62
C PHE A 320 12.96 8.48 14.91
N TYR A 321 12.40 8.14 16.07
CA TYR A 321 13.01 8.32 17.40
C TYR A 321 13.32 6.97 18.03
N LEU A 322 14.40 6.86 18.81
CA LEU A 322 14.69 5.65 19.58
C LEU A 322 13.76 5.52 20.80
N PRO A 323 13.45 4.29 21.26
CA PRO A 323 12.58 4.07 22.42
C PRO A 323 13.10 4.68 23.73
N ASP A 324 14.40 4.94 23.84
CA ASP A 324 15.03 5.58 25.00
C ASP A 324 14.90 7.12 25.02
N GLY A 325 14.22 7.70 24.02
CA GLY A 325 14.07 9.15 23.90
C GLY A 325 15.34 9.87 23.44
N GLY A 326 16.38 9.14 23.04
CA GLY A 326 17.59 9.69 22.44
C GLY A 326 17.26 10.46 21.15
N ARG A 327 17.50 11.78 21.17
CA ARG A 327 17.39 12.63 19.97
C ARG A 327 18.66 12.53 19.14
N VAL A 328 18.49 12.49 17.81
CA VAL A 328 19.38 13.25 16.93
C VAL A 328 18.52 14.10 15.98
N VAL A 329 18.46 15.39 16.33
CA VAL A 329 18.13 16.58 15.51
C VAL A 329 16.69 16.76 14.97
N HIS A 330 16.08 17.83 15.48
CA HIS A 330 14.92 18.53 14.95
C HIS A 330 15.20 19.07 13.54
N VAL A 331 14.33 18.83 12.55
CA VAL A 331 14.35 19.57 11.28
C VAL A 331 13.08 20.40 11.17
N PRO A 332 13.14 21.74 11.33
CA PRO A 332 12.11 22.59 10.79
C PRO A 332 12.21 22.55 9.26
N SER A 333 11.06 22.54 8.60
CA SER A 333 10.88 22.67 7.16
C SER A 333 11.89 23.59 6.45
N ALA A 334 12.99 23.06 5.90
CA ALA A 334 13.79 23.67 4.83
C ALA A 334 14.90 22.70 4.34
N GLY A 335 14.94 22.43 3.03
CA GLY A 335 16.11 21.83 2.35
C GLY A 335 15.95 20.39 1.89
N TRP A 336 15.39 20.17 0.70
CA TRP A 336 15.20 18.85 0.08
C TRP A 336 16.38 18.34 -0.78
N TYR A 337 17.60 18.81 -0.51
CA TYR A 337 18.79 18.33 -1.22
C TYR A 337 19.99 18.30 -0.28
N ALA A 338 20.41 17.10 0.14
CA ALA A 338 21.81 16.72 0.41
C ALA A 338 21.90 15.35 1.11
N LEU A 339 21.66 14.27 0.37
CA LEU A 339 22.40 13.02 0.57
C LEU A 339 22.85 12.56 -0.82
N HIS A 340 24.00 13.09 -1.24
CA HIS A 340 24.79 12.74 -2.44
C HIS A 340 26.13 12.12 -1.91
N PRO A 341 26.91 11.39 -2.72
CA PRO A 341 27.73 10.20 -2.43
C PRO A 341 29.03 10.43 -1.64
N ALA A 342 29.11 11.49 -0.85
CA ALA A 342 30.09 11.61 0.21
C ALA A 342 29.33 11.62 1.54
N LEU A 343 28.75 10.47 1.90
CA LEU A 343 28.47 10.21 3.30
C LEU A 343 29.80 10.37 4.05
N ASP A 344 29.81 11.10 5.15
CA ASP A 344 30.99 11.16 6.02
C ASP A 344 31.38 9.71 6.38
N PRO A 345 32.68 9.35 6.38
CA PRO A 345 33.13 8.01 6.77
C PRO A 345 32.47 7.46 8.05
N ASP A 346 32.12 8.33 9.01
CA ASP A 346 31.43 7.95 10.23
C ASP A 346 29.97 7.51 9.98
N GLN A 347 29.28 8.12 9.03
CA GLN A 347 27.94 7.72 8.62
C GLN A 347 27.97 6.37 7.88
N GLN A 348 28.95 6.15 6.99
CA GLN A 348 29.12 4.85 6.32
C GLN A 348 29.44 3.74 7.34
N LYS A 349 30.32 4.03 8.29
CA LYS A 349 30.65 3.10 9.38
C LYS A 349 29.43 2.80 10.26
N PHE A 350 28.62 3.79 10.59
CA PHE A 350 27.37 3.59 11.33
C PHE A 350 26.40 2.67 10.56
N ARG A 351 26.20 2.94 9.27
CA ARG A 351 25.33 2.12 8.39
C ARG A 351 25.76 0.66 8.34
N GLN A 352 27.05 0.40 8.19
CA GLN A 352 27.55 -0.97 8.00
C GLN A 352 27.69 -1.75 9.31
N SER A 353 28.03 -1.08 10.43
CA SER A 353 28.37 -1.77 11.68
C SER A 353 27.37 -1.58 12.81
N LYS A 354 26.67 -0.44 12.89
CA LYS A 354 25.79 -0.09 14.02
C LYS A 354 24.31 -0.23 13.72
N TRP A 355 23.91 0.07 12.50
CA TRP A 355 22.52 -0.07 12.10
C TRP A 355 22.00 -1.52 12.15
N PRO A 356 22.73 -2.54 11.68
CA PRO A 356 22.30 -3.93 11.82
C PRO A 356 22.13 -4.35 13.29
N GLU A 357 23.10 -3.97 14.15
CA GLU A 357 23.02 -4.21 15.60
C GLU A 357 21.76 -3.55 16.20
N MET A 358 21.42 -2.32 15.79
CA MET A 358 20.21 -1.63 16.24
C MET A 358 18.92 -2.34 15.82
N LEU A 359 18.86 -2.86 14.59
CA LEU A 359 17.69 -3.60 14.11
C LEU A 359 17.52 -4.95 14.82
N ASP A 360 18.62 -5.60 15.22
CA ASP A 360 18.57 -6.79 16.06
C ASP A 360 18.05 -6.49 17.48
N LEU A 361 18.36 -5.30 18.01
CA LEU A 361 17.83 -4.82 19.30
C LEU A 361 16.36 -4.36 19.22
N LEU A 362 15.88 -4.00 18.02
CA LEU A 362 14.52 -3.51 17.77
C LEU A 362 13.79 -4.38 16.73
N PRO A 363 13.60 -5.70 16.99
CA PRO A 363 12.97 -6.60 16.03
C PRO A 363 11.52 -6.23 15.71
N ALA A 364 10.87 -5.42 16.57
CA ALA A 364 9.54 -4.89 16.31
C ALA A 364 9.46 -3.91 15.13
N LEU A 365 10.59 -3.35 14.69
CA LEU A 365 10.64 -2.47 13.51
C LEU A 365 10.73 -3.25 12.20
N ARG A 366 11.16 -4.51 12.25
CA ARG A 366 11.24 -5.40 11.09
C ARG A 366 9.85 -5.78 10.62
N THR A 367 9.56 -5.54 9.34
CA THR A 367 8.26 -5.77 8.70
C THR A 367 8.46 -6.38 7.29
N LEU A 368 7.39 -6.82 6.62
CA LEU A 368 7.47 -7.43 5.27
C LEU A 368 8.04 -6.45 4.23
N PRO A 369 8.62 -6.89 3.09
CA PRO A 369 8.85 -8.27 2.58
C PRO A 369 10.28 -8.81 2.77
N TYR A 370 11.21 -8.01 3.30
CA TYR A 370 12.64 -8.38 3.36
C TYR A 370 12.99 -9.34 4.52
N ASP A 371 12.10 -9.51 5.50
CA ASP A 371 12.40 -10.19 6.77
C ASP A 371 11.98 -11.66 6.85
N ILE A 372 11.35 -12.20 5.80
CA ILE A 372 10.98 -13.62 5.79
C ILE A 372 12.27 -14.43 5.69
N LYS A 373 12.56 -15.22 6.73
CA LYS A 373 13.43 -16.39 6.57
C LYS A 373 12.71 -17.28 5.58
N GLN A 374 13.20 -17.36 4.34
CA GLN A 374 12.76 -18.39 3.41
C GLN A 374 12.88 -19.71 4.16
N SER A 375 11.74 -20.33 4.51
CA SER A 375 11.76 -21.68 5.04
C SER A 375 12.48 -22.52 3.99
N SER A 376 13.50 -23.26 4.39
CA SER A 376 14.39 -24.07 3.55
C SER A 376 13.69 -25.27 2.90
N ALA A 377 12.49 -25.07 2.36
CA ALA A 377 11.65 -26.08 1.77
C ALA A 377 11.06 -25.54 0.46
N THR A 378 11.94 -25.23 -0.50
CA THR A 378 11.71 -25.43 -1.93
C THR A 378 13.04 -25.27 -2.65
N THR A 379 13.43 -26.31 -3.36
CA THR A 379 14.54 -26.30 -4.33
C THR A 379 14.46 -25.07 -5.23
N SER A 380 15.58 -24.37 -5.38
CA SER A 380 15.76 -23.29 -6.35
C SER A 380 15.17 -23.69 -7.71
N PRO A 381 14.27 -22.90 -8.32
CA PRO A 381 14.00 -23.07 -9.73
C PRO A 381 15.28 -22.66 -10.46
N GLY A 382 15.93 -23.63 -11.10
CA GLY A 382 17.06 -23.36 -11.97
C GLY A 382 16.67 -22.29 -13.00
N VAL A 383 17.59 -21.35 -13.24
CA VAL A 383 17.55 -20.51 -14.43
C VAL A 383 17.38 -21.43 -15.64
N PRO A 384 16.37 -21.26 -16.50
CA PRO A 384 16.30 -22.04 -17.73
C PRO A 384 17.50 -21.65 -18.60
N GLU A 385 18.49 -22.53 -18.70
CA GLU A 385 19.50 -22.44 -19.75
C GLU A 385 18.77 -22.54 -21.10
N GLY A 386 18.85 -21.49 -21.93
CA GLY A 386 18.46 -21.57 -23.34
C GLY A 386 17.30 -20.71 -23.84
N VAL A 387 17.04 -19.53 -23.27
CA VAL A 387 16.22 -18.53 -23.98
C VAL A 387 17.12 -17.81 -25.00
N PRO A 388 16.88 -17.92 -26.33
CA PRO A 388 17.65 -17.17 -27.31
C PRO A 388 17.39 -15.68 -27.12
N ALA A 389 18.45 -14.88 -27.13
CA ALA A 389 18.34 -13.42 -27.14
C ALA A 389 17.46 -12.99 -28.31
N ALA A 390 16.35 -12.31 -28.01
CA ALA A 390 15.55 -11.65 -29.03
C ALA A 390 16.41 -10.55 -29.67
N THR A 391 16.88 -10.81 -30.88
CA THR A 391 17.46 -9.79 -31.75
C THR A 391 16.37 -8.78 -32.17
N VAL A 392 16.78 -7.51 -32.16
CA VAL A 392 16.04 -6.27 -32.44
C VAL A 392 15.11 -6.33 -33.64
#